data_AF-Q973H6-F1
#
_entry.id   AF-Q973H6-F1
#
_cell.length_a   1.000
_cell.length_b   1.000
_cell.length_c   1.000
_cell.angle_alpha   90.00
_cell.angle_beta   90.00
_cell.angle_gamma   90.00
#
_symmetry.space_group_name_H-M   'P 1'
#
loop_
_entity.id
_entity.type
_entity.pdbx_description
1 polymer ?
#
loop_
_entity_poly.entity_id
_entity_poly.type
_entity_poly.pdbx_seq_one_letter_code
_entity_poly.pdbx_strand_id
1 'polypeptide(L)'
;MKCDVVSAIFHPSVVTFVAFLSVILYLNLGPIPLLIVTVFYSLLPFLIVFIMKELRFVSDIYVSKRNERIIPMILALVSYVIGLLFLMHDYFMFNVLLIYIINTLIILMVTLKFKISVHVSTTVGSISLLVFVLGFPFIFLYLFGILISYVRYKMKAHTLSQVISAWIFAPLSYLEFYIMFHTFFYVRT
;
A
#
# COMPACT_ATOMS: atom_id res chain seq x y z
N MET A 1 7.65 -14.02 19.01
CA MET A 1 6.86 -12.78 18.86
C MET A 1 5.39 -13.15 18.68
N LYS A 2 4.44 -12.48 19.38
CA LYS A 2 3.00 -12.72 19.20
C LYS A 2 2.56 -12.26 17.79
N CYS A 3 1.63 -12.97 17.15
CA CYS A 3 1.16 -12.65 15.79
C CYS A 3 0.60 -11.22 15.68
N ASP A 4 -0.03 -10.70 16.73
CA ASP A 4 -0.60 -9.35 16.76
C ASP A 4 0.48 -8.27 16.64
N VAL A 5 1.64 -8.47 17.27
CA VAL A 5 2.78 -7.54 17.18
C VAL A 5 3.32 -7.50 15.75
N VAL A 6 3.45 -8.66 15.10
CA VAL A 6 3.84 -8.72 13.68
C VAL A 6 2.82 -7.97 12.83
N SER A 7 1.52 -8.21 13.05
CA SER A 7 0.47 -7.54 12.28
C SER A 7 0.43 -6.02 12.48
N ALA A 8 0.84 -5.52 13.66
CA ALA A 8 0.93 -4.09 13.93
C ALA A 8 2.16 -3.45 13.26
N ILE A 9 3.33 -4.11 13.32
CA ILE A 9 4.55 -3.63 12.67
C ILE A 9 4.36 -3.56 11.14
N PHE A 10 3.68 -4.55 10.57
CA PHE A 10 3.38 -4.62 9.14
C PHE A 10 1.98 -4.07 8.81
N HIS A 11 1.51 -3.08 9.58
CA HIS A 11 0.30 -2.35 9.21
C HIS A 11 0.50 -1.65 7.86
N PRO A 12 -0.51 -1.59 6.96
CA PRO A 12 -0.39 -0.97 5.63
C PRO A 12 0.27 0.41 5.65
N SER A 13 -0.12 1.29 6.57
CA SER A 13 0.47 2.63 6.70
C SER A 13 1.97 2.61 7.04
N VAL A 14 2.42 1.66 7.86
CA VAL A 14 3.84 1.53 8.22
C VAL A 14 4.63 1.01 7.03
N VAL A 15 4.12 0.00 6.34
CA VAL A 15 4.77 -0.58 5.16
C VAL A 15 4.88 0.45 4.03
N THR A 16 3.80 1.20 3.75
CA THR A 16 3.81 2.28 2.77
C THR A 16 4.84 3.37 3.14
N PHE A 17 4.89 3.79 4.41
CA PHE A 17 5.87 4.78 4.88
C PHE A 17 7.31 4.29 4.68
N VAL A 18 7.62 3.06 5.12
CA VAL A 18 8.97 2.48 5.00
C VAL A 18 9.37 2.33 3.53
N ALA A 19 8.46 1.90 2.66
CA ALA A 19 8.74 1.76 1.24
C ALA A 19 9.06 3.10 0.57
N PHE A 20 8.24 4.14 0.82
CA PHE A 20 8.51 5.46 0.27
C PHE A 20 9.75 6.12 0.87
N LEU A 21 9.99 5.98 2.17
CA LEU A 21 11.22 6.44 2.81
C LEU A 21 12.45 5.81 2.15
N SER A 22 12.42 4.50 1.90
CA SER A 22 13.52 3.77 1.26
C SER A 22 13.80 4.30 -0.15
N VAL A 23 12.75 4.52 -0.95
CA VAL A 23 12.87 5.09 -2.31
C VAL A 23 13.42 6.52 -2.27
N ILE A 24 12.89 7.36 -1.39
CA ILE A 24 13.32 8.75 -1.24
C ILE A 24 14.78 8.85 -0.83
N LEU A 25 15.21 8.04 0.13
CA LEU A 25 16.61 8.00 0.56
C LEU A 25 17.53 7.48 -0.54
N TYR A 26 17.13 6.40 -1.25
CA TYR A 26 17.92 5.82 -2.32
C TYR A 26 18.13 6.77 -3.50
N LEU A 27 17.06 7.49 -3.89
CA LEU A 27 17.10 8.47 -4.98
C LEU A 27 17.57 9.87 -4.52
N ASN A 28 17.88 10.04 -3.23
CA ASN A 28 18.25 11.31 -2.62
C ASN A 28 17.24 12.44 -2.93
N LEU A 29 15.94 12.13 -2.85
CA LEU A 29 14.88 13.11 -3.07
C LEU A 29 14.78 14.08 -1.88
N GLY A 30 14.32 15.30 -2.17
CA GLY A 30 14.16 16.35 -1.16
C GLY A 30 13.11 16.02 -0.07
N PRO A 31 13.00 16.87 0.96
CA PRO A 31 12.10 16.62 2.10
C PRO A 31 10.62 16.75 1.74
N ILE A 32 10.29 17.43 0.64
CA ILE A 32 8.89 17.68 0.23
C ILE A 32 8.16 16.38 -0.11
N PRO A 33 8.65 15.52 -1.04
CA PRO A 33 8.06 14.19 -1.25
C PRO A 33 7.87 13.39 0.04
N LEU A 34 8.87 13.39 0.93
CA LEU A 34 8.80 12.67 2.19
C LEU A 34 7.66 13.16 3.08
N LEU A 35 7.52 14.47 3.22
CA LEU A 35 6.43 15.07 3.98
C LEU A 35 5.06 14.69 3.39
N ILE A 36 4.91 14.83 2.07
CA ILE A 36 3.66 14.52 1.38
C ILE A 36 3.26 13.05 1.55
N VAL A 37 4.16 12.11 1.29
CA VAL A 37 3.83 10.69 1.41
C VAL A 37 3.60 10.26 2.86
N THR A 38 4.33 10.85 3.81
CA THR A 38 4.12 10.58 5.24
C THR A 38 2.73 11.02 5.68
N VAL A 39 2.33 12.24 5.32
CA VAL A 39 1.03 12.80 5.71
C VAL A 39 -0.11 12.09 4.99
N PHE A 40 -0.09 12.07 3.65
CA PHE A 40 -1.24 11.68 2.85
C PHE A 40 -1.33 10.17 2.58
N TYR A 41 -0.21 9.46 2.52
CA TYR A 41 -0.19 8.03 2.17
C TYR A 41 0.00 7.09 3.36
N SER A 42 0.32 7.62 4.55
CA SER A 42 0.55 6.81 5.74
C SER A 42 -0.25 7.33 6.95
N LEU A 43 0.05 8.53 7.42
CA LEU A 43 -0.48 9.06 8.68
C LEU A 43 -1.99 9.33 8.62
N LEU A 44 -2.47 10.09 7.63
CA LEU A 44 -3.90 10.39 7.49
C LEU A 44 -4.75 9.13 7.31
N PRO A 45 -4.43 8.16 6.43
CA PRO A 45 -5.17 6.90 6.34
C PRO A 45 -5.24 6.14 7.67
N PHE A 46 -4.13 6.12 8.42
CA PHE A 46 -4.12 5.50 9.76
C PHE A 46 -5.02 6.25 10.74
N LEU A 47 -4.89 7.58 10.81
CA LEU A 47 -5.69 8.43 11.69
C LEU A 47 -7.17 8.34 11.37
N ILE A 48 -7.55 8.25 10.09
CA ILE A 48 -8.94 8.04 9.66
C ILE A 48 -9.49 6.76 10.30
N VAL A 49 -8.81 5.62 10.13
CA VAL A 49 -9.26 4.34 10.69
C VAL A 49 -9.28 4.39 12.22
N PHE A 50 -8.26 4.98 12.83
CA PHE A 50 -8.17 5.15 14.28
C PHE A 50 -9.35 5.96 14.83
N ILE A 51 -9.61 7.14 14.28
CA ILE A 51 -10.72 8.01 14.68
C ILE A 51 -12.06 7.31 14.45
N MET A 52 -12.24 6.65 13.31
CA MET A 52 -13.47 5.89 13.03
C MET A 52 -13.68 4.75 14.04
N LYS A 53 -12.62 4.13 14.52
CA LYS A 53 -12.68 3.10 15.58
C LYS A 53 -13.06 3.72 16.93
N GLU A 54 -12.46 4.84 17.31
CA GLU A 54 -12.79 5.54 18.56
C GLU A 54 -14.24 6.06 18.56
N LEU A 55 -14.73 6.53 17.42
CA LEU A 55 -16.11 6.95 17.21
C LEU A 55 -17.09 5.78 16.97
N ARG A 56 -16.62 4.53 17.03
CA ARG A 56 -17.40 3.29 16.84
C ARG A 56 -18.07 3.14 15.46
N PHE A 57 -17.59 3.86 14.44
CA PHE A 57 -17.98 3.63 13.03
C PHE A 57 -17.39 2.32 12.48
N VAL A 58 -16.24 1.89 12.99
CA VAL A 58 -15.65 0.57 12.72
C VAL A 58 -15.39 -0.17 14.02
N SER A 59 -15.43 -1.50 13.96
CA SER A 59 -15.35 -2.35 15.14
C SER A 59 -13.94 -2.58 15.68
N ASP A 60 -12.91 -2.44 14.84
CA ASP A 60 -11.51 -2.63 15.21
C ASP A 60 -10.56 -1.87 14.28
N ILE A 61 -9.32 -1.68 14.72
CA ILE A 61 -8.28 -0.93 14.00
C ILE A 61 -7.86 -1.59 12.68
N TYR A 62 -8.11 -2.89 12.50
CA TYR A 62 -7.82 -3.60 11.26
C TYR A 62 -9.02 -3.67 10.30
N VAL A 63 -10.14 -3.04 10.67
CA VAL A 63 -11.41 -3.03 9.93
C VAL A 63 -11.76 -4.44 9.46
N SER A 64 -11.90 -5.35 10.44
CA SER A 64 -11.97 -6.78 10.21
C SER A 64 -13.26 -7.19 9.52
N LYS A 65 -14.35 -6.42 9.65
CA LYS A 65 -15.59 -6.64 8.91
C LYS A 65 -15.53 -5.99 7.53
N ARG A 66 -15.89 -6.76 6.50
CA ARG A 66 -15.79 -6.32 5.09
C ARG A 66 -16.64 -5.09 4.78
N ASN A 67 -17.86 -5.04 5.32
CA ASN A 67 -18.80 -3.93 5.12
C ASN A 67 -18.32 -2.61 5.76
N GLU A 68 -17.44 -2.68 6.76
CA GLU A 68 -16.85 -1.51 7.42
C GLU A 68 -15.67 -0.90 6.62
N ARG A 69 -15.17 -1.58 5.57
CA ARG A 69 -13.95 -1.17 4.84
C ARG A 69 -14.15 -0.09 3.79
N ILE A 70 -15.37 0.05 3.26
CA ILE A 70 -15.62 0.90 2.10
C ILE A 70 -15.35 2.38 2.42
N ILE A 71 -15.91 2.89 3.52
CA ILE A 71 -15.75 4.29 3.91
C ILE A 71 -14.28 4.63 4.24
N PRO A 72 -13.55 3.88 5.08
CA PRO A 72 -12.13 4.13 5.31
C PRO A 72 -11.29 4.14 4.04
N MET A 73 -11.56 3.24 3.09
CA MET A 73 -10.83 3.16 1.83
C MET A 73 -11.12 4.35 0.91
N ILE A 74 -12.37 4.83 0.85
CA ILE A 74 -12.72 6.04 0.09
C ILE A 74 -12.02 7.26 0.70
N LEU A 75 -12.04 7.41 2.03
CA LEU A 75 -11.36 8.52 2.69
C LEU A 75 -9.84 8.47 2.50
N ALA A 76 -9.25 7.28 2.54
CA ALA A 76 -7.84 7.09 2.19
C ALA A 76 -7.55 7.48 0.73
N LEU A 77 -8.40 7.08 -0.22
CA LEU A 77 -8.28 7.49 -1.64
C LEU A 77 -8.35 9.01 -1.81
N VAL A 78 -9.26 9.69 -1.12
CA VAL A 78 -9.34 11.16 -1.13
C VAL A 78 -8.02 11.75 -0.60
N SER A 79 -7.49 11.22 0.51
CA SER A 79 -6.19 11.63 1.05
C SER A 79 -5.06 11.44 0.02
N TYR A 80 -5.04 10.30 -0.67
CA TYR A 80 -4.04 10.00 -1.70
C TYR A 80 -4.11 10.96 -2.88
N VAL A 81 -5.31 11.25 -3.37
CA VAL A 81 -5.53 12.22 -4.47
C VAL A 81 -5.04 13.60 -4.06
N ILE A 82 -5.34 14.07 -2.85
CA ILE A 82 -4.83 15.35 -2.35
C ILE A 82 -3.29 15.35 -2.31
N GLY A 83 -2.68 14.29 -1.78
CA GLY A 83 -1.23 14.15 -1.77
C GLY A 83 -0.60 14.15 -3.17
N LEU A 84 -1.23 13.49 -4.13
CA LEU A 84 -0.78 13.45 -5.53
C LEU A 84 -0.73 14.86 -6.14
N LEU A 85 -1.72 15.71 -5.86
CA LEU A 85 -1.78 17.09 -6.40
C LEU A 85 -0.58 17.94 -5.96
N PHE A 86 0.02 17.67 -4.81
CA PHE A 86 1.22 18.39 -4.35
C PHE A 86 2.50 17.98 -5.10
N LEU A 87 2.51 16.83 -5.78
CA LEU A 87 3.68 16.30 -6.48
C LEU A 87 3.51 16.27 -8.00
N MET A 88 2.60 17.06 -8.58
CA MET A 88 2.40 17.13 -10.04
C MET A 88 3.66 17.49 -10.84
N HIS A 89 4.60 18.21 -10.22
CA HIS A 89 5.87 18.61 -10.85
C HIS A 89 6.99 17.57 -10.69
N ASP A 90 6.86 16.64 -9.75
CA ASP A 90 7.80 15.53 -9.56
C ASP A 90 7.28 14.33 -10.34
N TYR A 91 7.75 14.18 -11.58
CA TYR A 91 7.28 13.13 -12.48
C TYR A 91 7.42 11.74 -11.86
N PHE A 92 8.55 11.43 -11.22
CA PHE A 92 8.77 10.11 -10.67
C PHE A 92 7.78 9.82 -9.52
N MET A 93 7.71 10.72 -8.55
CA MET A 93 6.82 10.53 -7.40
C MET A 93 5.35 10.58 -7.80
N PHE A 94 4.96 11.45 -8.73
CA PHE A 94 3.59 11.50 -9.24
C PHE A 94 3.13 10.14 -9.77
N ASN A 95 3.93 9.50 -10.61
CA ASN A 95 3.59 8.20 -11.19
C ASN A 95 3.55 7.09 -10.14
N VAL A 96 4.49 7.10 -9.18
CA VAL A 96 4.47 6.15 -8.05
C VAL A 96 3.19 6.29 -7.23
N LEU A 97 2.81 7.53 -6.89
CA LEU A 97 1.60 7.81 -6.12
C LEU A 97 0.32 7.46 -6.88
N LEU A 98 0.28 7.71 -8.19
CA LEU A 98 -0.83 7.33 -9.06
C LEU A 98 -1.06 5.81 -9.06
N ILE A 99 0.01 5.01 -9.08
CA ILE A 99 -0.07 3.54 -8.99
C ILE A 99 -0.70 3.10 -7.66
N TYR A 100 -0.38 3.76 -6.56
CA TYR A 100 -0.98 3.45 -5.26
C TYR A 100 -2.49 3.79 -5.24
N ILE A 101 -2.91 4.86 -5.92
CA ILE A 101 -4.33 5.19 -6.10
C ILE A 101 -5.03 4.10 -6.93
N ILE A 102 -4.46 3.73 -8.09
CA ILE A 102 -5.01 2.68 -8.96
C ILE A 102 -5.15 1.36 -8.20
N ASN A 103 -4.09 0.92 -7.50
CA ASN A 103 -4.14 -0.29 -6.71
C ASN A 103 -5.20 -0.23 -5.61
N THR A 104 -5.32 0.91 -4.91
CA THR A 104 -6.33 1.08 -3.87
C THR A 104 -7.76 1.06 -4.44
N LEU A 105 -7.97 1.63 -5.64
CA LEU A 105 -9.23 1.53 -6.37
C LEU A 105 -9.55 0.06 -6.73
N ILE A 106 -8.57 -0.70 -7.23
CA ILE A 106 -8.75 -2.12 -7.54
C ILE A 106 -9.13 -2.89 -6.27
N ILE A 107 -8.40 -2.69 -5.16
CA ILE A 107 -8.71 -3.31 -3.87
C ILE A 107 -10.12 -2.95 -3.40
N LEU A 108 -10.54 -1.68 -3.57
CA LEU A 108 -11.88 -1.22 -3.20
C LEU A 108 -12.95 -1.98 -4.01
N MET A 109 -12.79 -2.05 -5.33
CA MET A 109 -13.71 -2.75 -6.23
C MET A 109 -13.80 -4.24 -5.92
N VAL A 110 -12.66 -4.89 -5.64
CA VAL A 110 -12.64 -6.29 -5.18
C VAL A 110 -13.35 -6.43 -3.83
N THR A 111 -13.14 -5.49 -2.91
CA THR A 111 -13.72 -5.51 -1.55
C THR A 111 -15.25 -5.45 -1.53
N LEU A 112 -15.86 -4.88 -2.58
CA LEU A 112 -17.32 -4.89 -2.78
C LEU A 112 -17.92 -6.31 -2.87
N LYS A 113 -17.13 -7.31 -3.27
CA LYS A 113 -17.58 -8.71 -3.39
C LYS A 113 -16.75 -9.72 -2.59
N PHE A 114 -15.48 -9.42 -2.31
CA PHE A 114 -14.53 -10.36 -1.75
C PHE A 114 -13.60 -9.71 -0.71
N LYS A 115 -13.41 -10.34 0.46
CA LYS A 115 -12.60 -9.79 1.55
C LYS A 115 -11.09 -10.01 1.32
N ILE A 116 -10.52 -9.35 0.32
CA ILE A 116 -9.08 -9.41 0.04
C ILE A 116 -8.24 -8.88 1.22
N SER A 117 -7.02 -9.38 1.38
CA SER A 117 -6.12 -8.95 2.46
C SER A 117 -5.35 -7.70 2.09
N VAL A 118 -5.78 -6.53 2.59
CA VAL A 118 -5.10 -5.24 2.38
C VAL A 118 -3.66 -5.25 2.91
N HIS A 119 -3.42 -5.94 4.04
CA HIS A 119 -2.06 -6.05 4.59
C HIS A 119 -1.11 -6.76 3.63
N VAL A 120 -1.57 -7.86 3.01
CA VAL A 120 -0.76 -8.62 2.06
C VAL A 120 -0.61 -7.84 0.77
N SER A 121 -1.70 -7.32 0.19
CA SER A 121 -1.66 -6.60 -1.08
C SER A 121 -0.78 -5.35 -1.03
N THR A 122 -0.91 -4.53 0.03
CA THR A 122 -0.06 -3.35 0.22
C THR A 122 1.40 -3.77 0.39
N THR A 123 1.67 -4.80 1.18
CA THR A 123 3.06 -5.23 1.41
C THR A 123 3.73 -5.69 0.12
N VAL A 124 3.09 -6.61 -0.61
CA VAL A 124 3.71 -7.16 -1.82
C VAL A 124 3.81 -6.11 -2.92
N GLY A 125 2.83 -5.20 -3.06
CA GLY A 125 2.91 -4.08 -4.01
C GLY A 125 3.99 -3.05 -3.64
N SER A 126 4.16 -2.75 -2.35
CA SER A 126 5.26 -1.91 -1.86
C SER A 126 6.63 -2.57 -2.07
N ILE A 127 6.73 -3.89 -1.93
CA ILE A 127 7.95 -4.63 -2.29
C ILE A 127 8.20 -4.55 -3.79
N SER A 128 7.17 -4.64 -4.64
CA SER A 128 7.32 -4.45 -6.09
C SER A 128 7.93 -3.10 -6.45
N LEU A 129 7.52 -2.02 -5.76
CA LEU A 129 8.15 -0.69 -5.90
C LEU A 129 9.64 -0.76 -5.54
N LEU A 130 9.98 -1.36 -4.40
CA LEU A 130 11.37 -1.48 -3.96
C LEU A 130 12.22 -2.29 -4.95
N VAL A 131 11.71 -3.42 -5.44
CA VAL A 131 12.40 -4.23 -6.46
C VAL A 131 12.56 -3.45 -7.77
N PHE A 132 11.56 -2.67 -8.15
CA PHE A 132 11.62 -1.85 -9.36
C PHE A 132 12.69 -0.74 -9.27
N VAL A 133 12.78 -0.07 -8.12
CA VAL A 133 13.68 1.09 -7.92
C VAL A 133 15.11 0.65 -7.52
N LEU A 134 15.22 -0.29 -6.59
CA LEU A 134 16.49 -0.74 -6.00
C LEU A 134 17.10 -1.93 -6.77
N GLY A 135 16.31 -2.57 -7.63
CA GLY A 135 16.74 -3.68 -8.49
C GLY A 135 16.40 -5.07 -7.96
N PHE A 136 16.64 -6.06 -8.83
CA PHE A 136 16.33 -7.48 -8.61
C PHE A 136 16.88 -8.08 -7.30
N PRO A 137 18.06 -7.71 -6.77
CA PRO A 137 18.54 -8.24 -5.50
C PRO A 137 17.57 -8.09 -4.34
N PHE A 138 16.64 -7.12 -4.36
CA PHE A 138 15.66 -6.90 -3.29
C PHE A 138 14.44 -7.84 -3.37
N ILE A 139 14.39 -8.79 -4.31
CA ILE A 139 13.30 -9.77 -4.44
C ILE A 139 13.12 -10.63 -3.18
N PHE A 140 14.17 -10.83 -2.36
CA PHE A 140 14.06 -11.55 -1.09
C PHE A 140 13.07 -10.88 -0.11
N LEU A 141 12.75 -9.59 -0.28
CA LEU A 141 11.78 -8.90 0.57
C LEU A 141 10.38 -9.53 0.48
N TYR A 142 10.04 -10.25 -0.59
CA TYR A 142 8.78 -11.00 -0.66
C TYR A 142 8.64 -12.07 0.44
N LEU A 143 9.73 -12.48 1.10
CA LEU A 143 9.66 -13.30 2.32
C LEU A 143 8.83 -12.62 3.42
N PHE A 144 8.83 -11.29 3.52
CA PHE A 144 7.94 -10.56 4.43
C PHE A 144 6.48 -10.68 4.02
N GLY A 145 6.17 -10.64 2.72
CA GLY A 145 4.84 -10.93 2.19
C GLY A 145 4.33 -12.31 2.62
N ILE A 146 5.20 -13.34 2.59
CA ILE A 146 4.87 -14.71 3.03
C ILE A 146 4.63 -14.74 4.54
N LEU A 147 5.48 -14.06 5.31
CA LEU A 147 5.31 -13.94 6.76
C LEU A 147 3.97 -13.31 7.13
N ILE A 148 3.61 -12.19 6.50
CA ILE A 148 2.34 -11.49 6.75
C ILE A 148 1.16 -12.35 6.33
N SER A 149 1.27 -13.04 5.19
CA SER A 149 0.27 -14.02 4.73
C SER A 149 -0.03 -15.07 5.80
N TYR A 150 1.02 -15.67 6.36
CA TYR A 150 0.91 -16.64 7.44
C TYR A 150 0.28 -16.04 8.71
N VAL A 151 0.71 -14.84 9.12
CA VAL A 151 0.16 -14.16 10.30
C VAL A 151 -1.33 -13.89 10.16
N ARG A 152 -1.78 -13.35 9.01
CA ARG A 152 -3.19 -13.05 8.77
C ARG A 152 -4.06 -14.30 8.71
N TYR A 153 -3.53 -15.40 8.19
CA TYR A 153 -4.19 -16.70 8.22
C TYR A 153 -4.28 -17.27 9.63
N LYS A 154 -3.16 -17.30 10.38
CA LYS A 154 -3.09 -17.86 11.74
C LYS A 154 -3.97 -17.10 12.74
N MET A 155 -4.06 -15.78 12.61
CA MET A 155 -4.97 -14.95 13.40
C MET A 155 -6.45 -15.12 13.02
N LYS A 156 -6.77 -15.99 12.04
CA LYS A 156 -8.11 -16.17 11.47
C LYS A 156 -8.72 -14.87 10.93
N ALA A 157 -7.89 -13.88 10.62
CA ALA A 157 -8.33 -12.61 10.07
C ALA A 157 -8.74 -12.75 8.60
N HIS A 158 -8.10 -13.68 7.88
CA HIS A 158 -8.35 -14.02 6.48
C HIS A 158 -8.25 -15.52 6.19
N THR A 159 -8.98 -15.98 5.17
CA THR A 159 -8.83 -17.33 4.62
C THR A 159 -7.59 -17.42 3.73
N LEU A 160 -7.16 -18.64 3.40
CA LEU A 160 -6.06 -18.86 2.47
C LEU A 160 -6.35 -18.24 1.09
N SER A 161 -7.57 -18.39 0.57
CA SER A 161 -7.97 -17.77 -0.70
C SER A 161 -7.85 -16.24 -0.68
N GLN A 162 -8.26 -15.59 0.41
CA GLN A 162 -8.19 -14.13 0.55
C GLN A 162 -6.76 -13.60 0.59
N VAL A 163 -5.84 -14.40 1.14
CA VAL A 163 -4.42 -14.09 1.22
C VAL A 163 -3.72 -14.37 -0.12
N ILE A 164 -3.96 -15.53 -0.74
CA ILE A 164 -3.39 -15.88 -2.06
C ILE A 164 -3.85 -14.89 -3.13
N SER A 165 -5.13 -14.53 -3.17
CA SER A 165 -5.62 -13.53 -4.13
C SER A 165 -4.97 -12.16 -3.96
N ALA A 166 -4.51 -11.80 -2.75
CA ALA A 166 -3.81 -10.55 -2.51
C ALA A 166 -2.39 -10.52 -3.11
N TRP A 167 -1.79 -11.68 -3.39
CA TRP A 167 -0.48 -11.75 -4.04
C TRP A 167 -0.47 -11.31 -5.50
N ILE A 168 -1.63 -11.17 -6.14
CA ILE A 168 -1.72 -10.63 -7.51
C ILE A 168 -1.10 -9.23 -7.62
N PHE A 169 -1.08 -8.47 -6.53
CA PHE A 169 -0.48 -7.14 -6.45
C PHE A 169 1.05 -7.15 -6.60
N ALA A 170 1.73 -8.30 -6.39
CA ALA A 170 3.16 -8.40 -6.66
C ALA A 170 3.48 -8.18 -8.15
N PRO A 171 3.05 -9.08 -9.07
CA PRO A 171 3.31 -8.88 -10.50
C PRO A 171 2.52 -7.70 -11.08
N LEU A 172 1.31 -7.42 -10.59
CA LEU A 172 0.51 -6.28 -11.06
C LEU A 172 1.25 -4.96 -10.81
N SER A 173 1.64 -4.67 -9.58
CA SER A 173 2.32 -3.40 -9.28
C SER A 173 3.66 -3.29 -10.01
N TYR A 174 4.43 -4.37 -10.12
CA TYR A 174 5.67 -4.35 -10.91
C TYR A 174 5.41 -4.02 -12.38
N LEU A 175 4.37 -4.61 -12.98
CA LEU A 175 3.98 -4.34 -14.35
C LEU A 175 3.47 -2.91 -14.54
N GLU A 176 2.68 -2.37 -13.59
CA GLU A 176 2.24 -0.98 -13.60
C GLU A 176 3.43 -0.01 -13.59
N PHE A 177 4.44 -0.26 -12.73
CA PHE A 177 5.68 0.53 -12.73
C PHE A 177 6.42 0.39 -14.06
N TYR A 178 6.59 -0.84 -14.56
CA TYR A 178 7.27 -1.09 -15.84
C TYR A 178 6.60 -0.35 -16.99
N ILE A 179 5.28 -0.49 -17.16
CA ILE A 179 4.53 0.18 -18.23
C ILE A 179 4.64 1.70 -18.08
N MET A 180 4.38 2.24 -16.89
CA MET A 180 4.32 3.69 -16.71
C MET A 180 5.68 4.35 -16.98
N PHE A 181 6.78 3.73 -16.55
CA PHE A 181 8.12 4.28 -16.75
C PHE A 181 8.73 3.90 -18.11
N HIS A 182 8.40 2.76 -18.73
CA HIS A 182 8.92 2.37 -20.04
C HIS A 182 8.24 3.12 -21.19
N THR A 183 6.92 3.31 -21.13
CA THR A 183 6.17 4.01 -22.18
C THR A 183 6.56 5.49 -22.31
N PHE A 184 7.14 6.06 -21.25
CA PHE A 184 7.48 7.49 -21.20
C PHE A 184 8.87 7.83 -21.74
N PHE A 185 9.85 6.92 -21.64
CA PHE A 185 11.16 7.12 -22.26
C PHE A 185 11.09 7.12 -23.79
N TYR A 186 10.13 6.42 -24.39
CA TYR A 186 9.92 6.39 -25.85
C TYR A 186 9.25 7.63 -26.44
N VAL A 187 8.56 8.45 -25.64
CA VAL A 187 7.84 9.65 -26.13
C VAL A 187 8.72 10.91 -26.10
N ARG A 188 9.91 10.84 -25.51
CA ARG A 188 10.86 11.97 -25.37
C ARG A 188 12.18 11.80 -26.12
N THR A 189 12.31 10.76 -26.94
CA THR A 189 13.40 10.58 -27.93
C THR A 189 12.87 10.80 -29.32
#